data_AF-A0A1L9P2X6-F1
#
_entry.id   AF-A0A1L9P2X6-F1
#
_cell.length_a   1.000
_cell.length_b   1.000
_cell.length_c   1.000
_cell.angle_alpha   90.00
_cell.angle_beta   90.00
_cell.angle_gamma   90.00
#
_symmetry.space_group_name_H-M   'P 1'
#
loop_
_entity.id
_entity.type
_entity.pdbx_description
1 polymer ?
#
loop_
_entity_poly.entity_id
_entity_poly.type
_entity_poly.pdbx_seq_one_letter_code
_entity_poly.pdbx_strand_id
1 'polypeptide(L)'
;MGSNDAEITVSNYTGQGGHITLRAAIEETLGDNAISGSLFSRIRGMLEVTPRDLNVTKTLASSNGIPYTARRKVCLFTKAPGGWRSENLDFYIIEAQEKNIIGRYDIVLGKASADKLCLNDTSKHVAPTYLDKGNDPKKFDKESEEKGKAGREKALQAEAESERIKKERNANQK
;
A
#
# COMPACT_ATOMS: atom_id res chain seq x y z
N MET A 1 -8.50 13.07 8.68
CA MET A 1 -7.03 13.15 8.54
C MET A 1 -6.54 11.71 8.53
N GLY A 2 -6.04 11.25 7.38
CA GLY A 2 -5.50 9.89 7.24
C GLY A 2 -4.18 9.76 8.00
N SER A 3 -3.86 8.56 8.44
CA SER A 3 -2.54 8.20 8.95
C SER A 3 -1.51 8.34 7.82
N ASN A 4 -0.40 9.04 8.09
CA ASN A 4 0.73 9.19 7.15
C ASN A 4 1.65 7.96 7.14
N ASP A 5 1.13 6.83 7.61
CA ASP A 5 1.84 5.57 7.74
C ASP A 5 0.93 4.40 7.37
N ALA A 6 1.54 3.35 6.84
CA ALA A 6 0.85 2.14 6.41
C ALA A 6 1.74 0.91 6.62
N GLU A 7 1.14 -0.26 6.86
CA GLU A 7 1.84 -1.53 6.78
C GLU A 7 1.73 -2.10 5.37
N ILE A 8 2.86 -2.39 4.75
CA ILE A 8 2.87 -3.01 3.42
C ILE A 8 3.65 -4.30 3.47
N THR A 9 3.20 -5.31 2.72
CA THR A 9 3.92 -6.57 2.61
C THR A 9 4.74 -6.56 1.34
N VAL A 10 6.04 -6.86 1.45
CA VAL A 10 6.95 -6.90 0.32
C VAL A 10 7.52 -8.31 0.11
N SER A 11 7.79 -8.65 -1.14
CA SER A 11 8.52 -9.84 -1.55
C SER A 11 9.41 -9.53 -2.77
N ASN A 12 10.05 -10.56 -3.35
CA ASN A 12 10.78 -10.39 -4.60
C ASN A 12 9.87 -9.91 -5.74
N TYR A 13 10.47 -9.46 -6.85
CA TYR A 13 9.73 -8.88 -7.99
C TYR A 13 8.68 -9.81 -8.64
N THR A 14 8.73 -11.11 -8.36
CA THR A 14 7.76 -12.10 -8.87
C THR A 14 6.56 -12.28 -7.96
N GLY A 15 6.64 -11.81 -6.71
CA GLY A 15 5.62 -12.03 -5.70
C GLY A 15 5.68 -13.41 -5.02
N GLN A 16 6.62 -14.28 -5.40
CA GLN A 16 6.75 -15.66 -4.90
C GLN A 16 7.80 -15.78 -3.79
N GLY A 17 7.68 -16.79 -2.94
CA GLY A 17 8.66 -17.09 -1.88
C GLY A 17 8.49 -16.26 -0.61
N GLY A 18 9.62 -15.86 -0.01
CA GLY A 18 9.66 -15.11 1.26
C GLY A 18 8.95 -13.75 1.17
N HIS A 19 8.24 -13.38 2.23
CA HIS A 19 7.57 -12.09 2.36
C HIS A 19 7.82 -11.50 3.75
N ILE A 20 7.79 -10.16 3.83
CA ILE A 20 7.89 -9.43 5.08
C ILE A 20 6.95 -8.23 5.08
N THR A 21 6.31 -7.99 6.21
CA THR A 21 5.52 -6.78 6.44
C THR A 21 6.42 -5.70 7.02
N LEU A 22 6.40 -4.53 6.39
CA LEU A 22 7.20 -3.36 6.72
C LEU A 22 6.29 -2.18 7.00
N ARG A 23 6.69 -1.33 7.94
CA ARG A 23 6.01 -0.06 8.19
C ARG A 23 6.54 1.00 7.23
N ALA A 24 5.66 1.56 6.42
CA ALA A 24 5.95 2.62 5.48
C ALA A 24 5.52 3.97 6.04
N ALA A 25 6.39 4.97 5.97
CA ALA A 25 5.98 6.37 5.99
C ALA A 25 5.52 6.78 4.59
N ILE A 26 4.38 7.46 4.49
CA ILE A 26 3.89 8.04 3.25
C ILE A 26 4.34 9.50 3.20
N GLU A 27 5.20 9.82 2.24
CA GLU A 27 5.76 11.16 2.10
C GLU A 27 5.20 11.87 0.86
N GLU A 28 4.42 12.93 1.09
CA GLU A 28 3.71 13.63 0.02
C GLU A 28 4.64 14.38 -0.93
N THR A 29 5.79 14.84 -0.42
CA THR A 29 6.76 15.63 -1.20
C THR A 29 7.78 14.77 -1.94
N LEU A 30 7.84 13.47 -1.64
CA LEU A 30 8.80 12.56 -2.24
C LEU A 30 8.18 11.87 -3.47
N GLY A 31 8.84 12.01 -4.62
CA GLY A 31 8.41 11.33 -5.85
C GLY A 31 8.83 9.87 -5.95
N ASP A 32 9.91 9.49 -5.26
CA ASP A 32 10.58 8.20 -5.34
C ASP A 32 10.43 7.42 -4.02
N ASN A 33 10.52 6.08 -4.01
CA ASN A 33 10.49 5.30 -2.76
C ASN A 33 11.90 5.08 -2.21
N ALA A 34 12.03 4.93 -0.90
CA ALA A 34 13.33 4.73 -0.25
C ALA A 34 13.29 3.60 0.79
N ILE A 35 14.41 2.90 0.92
CA ILE A 35 14.68 1.88 1.94
C ILE A 35 16.08 2.10 2.53
N SER A 36 16.26 1.87 3.83
CA SER A 36 17.57 2.01 4.47
C SER A 36 18.49 0.87 4.02
N GLY A 37 19.78 1.18 3.86
CA GLY A 37 20.80 0.20 3.53
C GLY A 37 20.88 -0.94 4.55
N SER A 38 20.76 -0.63 5.84
CA SER A 38 20.77 -1.60 6.94
C SER A 38 19.56 -2.53 6.94
N LEU A 39 18.34 -2.00 6.75
CA LEU A 39 17.16 -2.85 6.61
C LEU A 39 17.29 -3.73 5.39
N PHE A 40 17.62 -3.15 4.23
CA PHE A 40 17.79 -3.90 3.00
C PHE A 40 18.80 -5.04 3.16
N SER A 41 19.94 -4.76 3.80
CA SER A 41 20.98 -5.76 4.07
C SER A 41 20.48 -6.93 4.93
N ARG A 42 19.55 -6.68 5.85
CA ARG A 42 18.92 -7.73 6.68
C ARG A 42 17.91 -8.57 5.90
N ILE A 43 17.10 -7.95 5.04
CA ILE A 43 16.00 -8.64 4.36
C ILE A 43 16.38 -9.24 3.00
N ARG A 44 17.47 -8.80 2.37
CA ARG A 44 17.82 -9.20 0.98
C ARG A 44 17.97 -10.71 0.78
N GLY A 45 18.53 -11.41 1.78
CA GLY A 45 18.74 -12.86 1.70
C GLY A 45 17.43 -13.63 1.87
N MET A 46 16.58 -13.19 2.79
CA MET A 46 15.26 -13.76 3.04
C MET A 46 14.31 -13.56 1.85
N LEU A 47 14.40 -12.40 1.18
CA LEU A 47 13.57 -12.11 0.01
C LEU A 47 14.21 -12.58 -1.30
N GLU A 48 15.44 -13.10 -1.29
CA GLU A 48 16.18 -13.52 -2.49
C GLU A 48 16.28 -12.39 -3.56
N VAL A 49 16.47 -11.15 -3.11
CA VAL A 49 16.52 -9.97 -3.99
C VAL A 49 17.94 -9.44 -4.16
N THR A 50 18.29 -9.11 -5.39
CA THR A 50 19.59 -8.48 -5.72
C THR A 50 19.38 -7.01 -6.07
N PRO A 51 20.12 -6.07 -5.44
CA PRO A 51 20.03 -4.67 -5.81
C PRO A 51 20.66 -4.43 -7.18
N ARG A 52 20.15 -3.44 -7.90
CA ARG A 52 20.71 -2.95 -9.17
C ARG A 52 21.47 -1.65 -8.91
N ASP A 53 22.70 -1.57 -9.41
CA ASP A 53 23.49 -0.34 -9.40
C ASP A 53 22.87 0.72 -10.32
N LEU A 54 22.95 1.98 -9.90
CA LEU A 54 22.55 3.13 -10.68
C LEU A 54 23.74 3.65 -11.49
N ASN A 55 23.48 4.11 -12.72
CA ASN A 55 24.51 4.73 -13.56
C ASN A 55 25.01 6.06 -12.97
N VAL A 56 24.17 6.74 -12.18
CA VAL A 56 24.48 8.02 -11.54
C VAL A 56 23.96 7.97 -10.11
N THR A 57 24.70 8.57 -9.17
CA THR A 57 24.22 8.74 -7.79
C THR A 57 22.95 9.58 -7.79
N LYS A 58 21.86 9.04 -7.27
CA LYS A 58 20.59 9.73 -7.13
C LYS A 58 20.60 10.48 -5.80
N THR A 59 20.28 11.77 -5.83
CA THR A 59 19.99 12.55 -4.62
C THR A 59 18.48 12.64 -4.45
N LEU A 60 18.01 12.40 -3.23
CA LEU A 60 16.63 12.45 -2.80
C LEU A 60 16.55 13.45 -1.64
N ALA A 61 15.41 14.13 -1.49
CA ALA A 61 15.21 15.12 -0.44
C ALA A 61 13.92 14.82 0.32
N SER A 62 14.03 14.73 1.65
CA SER A 62 12.86 14.58 2.53
C SER A 62 12.12 15.92 2.66
N SER A 63 10.90 15.89 3.19
CA SER A 63 10.12 17.09 3.51
C SER A 63 10.82 18.05 4.46
N ASN A 64 11.71 17.54 5.31
CA ASN A 64 12.55 18.36 6.20
C ASN A 64 13.76 18.99 5.49
N GLY A 65 13.88 18.84 4.16
CA GLY A 65 14.97 19.38 3.36
C GLY A 65 16.32 18.68 3.55
N ILE A 66 16.35 17.55 4.27
CA ILE A 66 17.58 16.77 4.47
C ILE A 66 17.82 15.94 3.20
N PRO A 67 18.94 16.16 2.48
CA PRO A 67 19.27 15.41 1.29
C PRO A 67 19.95 14.08 1.65
N TYR A 68 19.69 13.06 0.84
CA TYR A 68 20.31 11.76 0.95
C TYR A 68 20.61 11.18 -0.42
N THR A 69 21.57 10.27 -0.46
CA THR A 69 22.08 9.71 -1.71
C THR A 69 21.84 8.20 -1.78
N ALA A 70 21.52 7.75 -2.99
CA ALA A 70 21.38 6.35 -3.33
C ALA A 70 22.25 6.05 -4.55
N ARG A 71 23.00 4.96 -4.48
CA ARG A 71 23.79 4.42 -5.60
C ARG A 71 23.19 3.15 -6.17
N ARG A 72 22.20 2.60 -5.49
CA ARG A 72 21.53 1.35 -5.83
C ARG A 72 20.03 1.47 -5.65
N LYS A 73 19.29 0.63 -6.34
CA LYS A 73 17.86 0.44 -6.14
C LYS A 73 17.50 -1.04 -6.16
N VAL A 74 16.34 -1.38 -5.61
CA VAL A 74 15.76 -2.73 -5.68
C VAL A 74 14.30 -2.63 -6.09
N CYS A 75 13.84 -3.57 -6.91
CA CYS A 75 12.43 -3.70 -7.24
C CYS A 75 11.80 -4.75 -6.31
N LEU A 76 10.74 -4.36 -5.59
CA LEU A 76 10.02 -5.22 -4.67
C LEU A 76 8.56 -5.31 -5.09
N PHE A 77 8.01 -6.53 -5.08
CA PHE A 77 6.58 -6.73 -5.22
C PHE A 77 5.93 -6.33 -3.91
N THR A 78 5.12 -5.28 -3.95
CA THR A 78 4.58 -4.61 -2.77
C THR A 78 3.07 -4.78 -2.76
N LYS A 79 2.52 -5.23 -1.62
CA LYS A 79 1.09 -5.41 -1.39
C LYS A 79 0.58 -4.41 -0.36
N ALA A 80 -0.55 -3.80 -0.67
CA ALA A 80 -1.32 -2.99 0.28
C ALA A 80 -1.81 -3.86 1.46
N PRO A 81 -2.17 -3.26 2.62
CA PRO A 81 -2.76 -4.00 3.74
C PRO A 81 -3.96 -4.83 3.28
N GLY A 82 -4.01 -6.11 3.65
CA GLY A 82 -5.08 -7.03 3.21
C GLY A 82 -4.92 -7.58 1.78
N GLY A 83 -3.88 -7.18 1.05
CA GLY A 83 -3.48 -7.82 -0.22
C GLY A 83 -4.40 -7.56 -1.42
N TRP A 84 -5.36 -6.65 -1.30
CA TRP A 84 -6.33 -6.33 -2.35
C TRP A 84 -5.70 -5.62 -3.56
N ARG A 85 -4.52 -5.03 -3.38
CA ARG A 85 -3.75 -4.39 -4.45
C ARG A 85 -2.26 -4.63 -4.28
N SER A 86 -1.58 -4.77 -5.40
CA SER A 86 -0.16 -5.05 -5.45
C SER A 86 0.51 -4.40 -6.64
N GLU A 87 1.74 -3.93 -6.46
CA GLU A 87 2.52 -3.24 -7.48
C GLU A 87 4.00 -3.62 -7.34
N ASN A 88 4.71 -3.67 -8.47
CA ASN A 88 6.17 -3.72 -8.47
C ASN A 88 6.71 -2.31 -8.32
N LEU A 89 7.38 -2.04 -7.20
CA LEU A 89 7.89 -0.72 -6.85
C LEU A 89 9.41 -0.74 -6.74
N ASP A 90 10.04 0.26 -7.36
CA ASP A 90 11.46 0.52 -7.17
C ASP A 90 11.67 1.28 -5.85
N PHE A 91 12.61 0.81 -5.05
CA PHE A 91 13.08 1.45 -3.83
C PHE A 91 14.56 1.80 -3.97
N TYR A 92 14.89 3.07 -3.78
CA TYR A 92 16.28 3.53 -3.71
C TYR A 92 16.87 3.15 -2.35
N ILE A 93 18.05 2.53 -2.38
CA ILE A 93 18.73 2.06 -1.18
C ILE A 93 19.61 3.20 -0.66
N ILE A 94 19.28 3.70 0.52
CA ILE A 94 19.97 4.84 1.12
C ILE A 94 21.16 4.35 1.94
N GLU A 95 22.37 4.76 1.56
CA GLU A 95 23.62 4.29 2.17
C GLU A 95 24.13 5.21 3.30
N ALA A 96 23.65 6.46 3.38
CA ALA A 96 24.10 7.45 4.36
C ALA A 96 22.93 8.00 5.21
N GLN A 97 23.19 8.25 6.50
CA GLN A 97 22.27 8.94 7.43
C GLN A 97 20.91 8.25 7.70
N GLU A 98 20.93 6.92 7.87
CA GLU A 98 19.73 6.10 8.11
C GLU A 98 18.84 6.57 9.27
N LYS A 99 19.45 7.04 10.37
CA LYS A 99 18.74 7.44 11.59
C LYS A 99 17.77 8.63 11.39
N ASN A 100 18.00 9.47 10.38
CA ASN A 100 17.23 10.69 10.19
C ASN A 100 16.07 10.53 9.19
N ILE A 101 16.12 9.53 8.32
CA ILE A 101 15.15 9.36 7.21
C ILE A 101 14.11 8.31 7.55
N ILE A 102 14.55 7.21 8.17
CA ILE A 102 13.77 5.98 8.35
C ILE A 102 13.64 5.73 9.86
N GLY A 103 13.32 6.79 10.61
CA GLY A 103 13.37 6.80 12.09
C GLY A 103 12.61 5.63 12.73
N ARG A 104 11.28 5.74 12.85
CA ARG A 104 10.41 4.68 13.42
C ARG A 104 9.87 3.73 12.34
N TYR A 105 9.98 4.11 11.08
CA TYR A 105 9.46 3.39 9.92
C TYR A 105 10.56 2.53 9.30
N ASP A 106 10.18 1.56 8.50
CA ASP A 106 11.11 0.65 7.83
C ASP A 106 11.45 1.16 6.42
N ILE A 107 10.49 1.82 5.76
CA ILE A 107 10.61 2.36 4.40
C ILE A 107 9.86 3.68 4.25
N VAL A 108 10.13 4.40 3.16
CA VAL A 108 9.39 5.59 2.75
C VAL A 108 8.77 5.33 1.38
N LEU A 109 7.46 5.56 1.27
CA LEU A 109 6.73 5.55 0.01
C LEU A 109 6.52 6.98 -0.47
N GLY A 110 6.91 7.24 -1.71
CA GLY A 110 6.52 8.48 -2.37
C GLY A 110 5.02 8.49 -2.67
N LYS A 111 4.44 9.70 -2.76
CA LYS A 111 3.00 9.90 -2.99
C LYS A 111 2.43 9.05 -4.12
N ALA A 112 3.09 9.05 -5.27
CA ALA A 112 2.63 8.32 -6.45
C ALA A 112 2.53 6.80 -6.22
N SER A 113 3.43 6.23 -5.43
CA SER A 113 3.38 4.81 -5.07
C SER A 113 2.30 4.51 -4.04
N ALA A 114 2.12 5.39 -3.05
CA ALA A 114 1.05 5.28 -2.07
C ALA A 114 -0.33 5.36 -2.74
N ASP A 115 -0.50 6.27 -3.70
CA ASP A 115 -1.73 6.42 -4.49
C ASP A 115 -1.99 5.19 -5.38
N LYS A 116 -0.95 4.62 -6.00
CA LYS A 116 -1.05 3.36 -6.75
C LYS A 116 -1.48 2.18 -5.87
N LEU A 117 -1.10 2.17 -4.61
CA LEU A 117 -1.53 1.17 -3.63
C LEU A 117 -2.82 1.58 -2.89
N CYS A 118 -3.43 2.71 -3.27
CA CYS A 118 -4.53 3.43 -2.62
C CYS A 118 -4.46 3.43 -1.09
N LEU A 119 -3.27 3.67 -0.53
CA LEU A 119 -3.05 3.67 0.92
C LEU A 119 -3.69 4.87 1.62
N ASN A 120 -3.93 5.95 0.87
CA ASN A 120 -4.56 7.17 1.36
C ASN A 120 -6.10 7.11 1.31
N ASP A 121 -6.66 6.09 0.65
CA ASP A 121 -8.10 5.93 0.50
C ASP A 121 -8.64 5.07 1.65
N THR A 122 -9.35 5.73 2.56
CA THR A 122 -10.00 5.09 3.73
C THR A 122 -11.45 4.73 3.44
N SER A 123 -11.93 4.93 2.21
CA SER A 123 -13.22 4.39 1.81
C SER A 123 -13.16 2.87 1.99
N LYS A 124 -14.19 2.30 2.62
CA LYS A 124 -14.29 0.85 2.85
C LYS A 124 -14.28 0.16 1.49
N HIS A 125 -13.09 -0.19 0.99
CA HIS A 125 -12.93 -0.88 -0.27
C HIS A 125 -13.52 -2.28 -0.10
N VAL A 126 -14.78 -2.41 -0.50
CA VAL A 126 -15.40 -3.70 -0.77
C VAL A 126 -14.53 -4.32 -1.85
N ALA A 127 -13.84 -5.41 -1.50
CA ALA A 127 -12.96 -6.12 -2.42
C ALA A 127 -13.69 -6.34 -3.75
N PRO A 128 -13.05 -6.12 -4.91
CA PRO A 128 -13.65 -6.50 -6.17
C PRO A 128 -13.78 -8.02 -6.16
N THR A 129 -14.99 -8.52 -5.92
CA THR A 129 -15.34 -9.91 -6.18
C THR A 129 -15.33 -10.10 -7.68
N TYR A 130 -14.17 -10.43 -8.23
CA TYR A 130 -14.12 -11.10 -9.53
C TYR A 130 -14.87 -12.42 -9.36
N LEU A 131 -16.12 -12.43 -9.80
CA LEU A 131 -16.89 -13.65 -9.95
C LEU A 131 -16.41 -14.29 -11.26
N ASP A 132 -15.64 -15.36 -11.12
CA ASP A 132 -15.16 -16.15 -12.25
C ASP A 132 -16.38 -16.63 -13.05
N LYS A 133 -16.44 -16.26 -14.33
CA LYS A 133 -17.51 -16.71 -15.22
C LYS A 133 -17.24 -18.18 -15.53
N GLY A 134 -17.77 -19.08 -14.70
CA GLY A 134 -17.78 -20.50 -15.00
C GLY A 134 -18.38 -20.79 -16.38
N ASN A 135 -18.20 -22.03 -16.86
CA ASN A 135 -18.48 -22.50 -18.24
C ASN A 135 -19.93 -22.29 -18.78
N ASP A 136 -20.84 -21.64 -18.07
CA ASP A 136 -22.22 -21.41 -18.49
C ASP A 136 -22.67 -19.95 -18.25
N PRO A 137 -22.47 -19.04 -19.23
CA PRO A 137 -22.71 -17.60 -19.10
C PRO A 137 -24.16 -17.24 -18.70
N LYS A 138 -25.14 -18.04 -19.12
CA LYS A 138 -26.57 -17.73 -18.91
C LYS A 138 -27.03 -17.97 -17.47
N LYS A 139 -26.45 -18.94 -16.77
CA LYS A 139 -26.71 -19.15 -15.33
C LYS A 139 -26.02 -18.09 -14.48
N PHE A 140 -24.82 -17.69 -14.90
CA PHE A 140 -24.05 -16.64 -14.24
C PHE A 140 -24.77 -15.29 -14.22
N ASP A 141 -25.33 -14.87 -15.36
CA ASP A 141 -26.00 -13.57 -15.46
C ASP A 141 -27.22 -13.49 -14.51
N LYS A 142 -27.96 -14.59 -14.34
CA LYS A 142 -29.13 -14.65 -13.44
C LYS A 142 -28.74 -14.61 -11.96
N GLU A 143 -27.73 -15.38 -11.55
CA GLU A 143 -27.25 -15.41 -10.16
C GLU A 143 -26.52 -14.11 -9.77
N SER A 144 -25.80 -13.50 -10.72
CA SER A 144 -25.13 -12.21 -10.52
C SER A 144 -26.14 -11.08 -10.35
N GLU A 145 -27.26 -11.10 -11.06
CA GLU A 145 -28.30 -10.09 -10.92
C GLU A 145 -29.02 -10.21 -9.58
N GLU A 146 -29.32 -11.43 -9.12
CA GLU A 146 -29.92 -11.68 -7.80
C GLU A 146 -28.99 -11.30 -6.65
N LYS A 147 -27.70 -11.69 -6.70
CA LYS A 147 -26.69 -11.28 -5.71
C LYS A 147 -26.42 -9.78 -5.73
N GLY A 148 -26.44 -9.16 -6.92
CA GLY A 148 -26.32 -7.71 -7.08
C GLY A 148 -27.47 -6.94 -6.42
N LYS A 149 -28.72 -7.43 -6.54
CA LYS A 149 -29.88 -6.85 -5.86
C LYS A 149 -29.79 -6.99 -4.34
N ALA A 150 -29.47 -8.18 -3.83
CA ALA A 150 -29.30 -8.42 -2.40
C ALA A 150 -28.14 -7.59 -1.80
N GLY A 151 -27.06 -7.39 -2.54
CA GLY A 151 -25.94 -6.53 -2.14
C GLY A 151 -26.33 -5.05 -2.04
N ARG A 152 -27.13 -4.54 -2.98
CA ARG A 152 -27.64 -3.16 -2.96
C ARG A 152 -28.60 -2.93 -1.79
N GLU A 153 -29.48 -3.87 -1.50
CA GLU A 153 -30.39 -3.78 -0.36
C GLU A 153 -29.64 -3.76 0.98
N LYS A 154 -28.61 -4.59 1.15
CA LYS A 154 -27.75 -4.55 2.35
C LYS A 154 -26.96 -3.24 2.47
N ALA A 155 -26.48 -2.68 1.36
CA ALA A 155 -25.78 -1.40 1.36
C ALA A 155 -26.71 -0.25 1.80
N LEU A 156 -27.95 -0.23 1.29
CA LEU A 156 -28.97 0.75 1.68
C LEU A 156 -29.36 0.64 3.16
N GLN A 157 -29.47 -0.58 3.68
CA GLN A 157 -29.72 -0.81 5.12
C GLN A 157 -28.56 -0.31 5.98
N ALA A 158 -27.31 -0.57 5.57
CA ALA A 158 -26.12 -0.12 6.28
C ALA A 158 -25.94 1.41 6.27
N GLU A 159 -26.32 2.08 5.17
CA GLU A 159 -26.35 3.55 5.10
C GLU A 159 -27.42 4.12 6.04
N ALA A 160 -28.64 3.57 6.02
CA ALA A 160 -29.72 4.01 6.89
C ALA A 160 -29.39 3.82 8.39
N GLU A 161 -28.71 2.72 8.74
CA GLU A 161 -28.26 2.46 10.11
C GLU A 161 -27.12 3.40 10.53
N SER A 162 -26.16 3.66 9.64
CA SER A 162 -25.08 4.63 9.85
C SER A 162 -25.63 6.05 10.07
N GLU A 163 -26.65 6.46 9.32
CA GLU A 163 -27.32 7.75 9.50
C GLU A 163 -28.08 7.84 10.83
N ARG A 164 -28.74 6.76 11.26
CA ARG A 164 -29.40 6.70 12.59
C ARG A 164 -28.39 6.87 13.71
N ILE A 165 -27.29 6.11 13.69
CA ILE A 165 -26.22 6.20 14.70
C ILE A 165 -25.60 7.60 14.73
N LYS A 166 -25.41 8.25 13.56
CA LYS A 166 -24.94 9.64 13.50
C LYS A 166 -25.92 10.63 14.13
N LYS A 167 -27.23 10.48 13.89
CA LYS A 167 -28.26 11.34 14.48
C LYS A 167 -28.35 11.16 16.00
N GLU A 168 -28.28 9.93 16.50
CA GLU A 168 -28.25 9.64 17.94
C GLU A 168 -27.02 10.22 18.63
N ARG A 169 -25.83 10.12 18.00
CA ARG A 169 -24.61 10.73 18.51
C ARG A 169 -24.69 12.25 18.59
N ASN A 170 -25.31 12.91 17.61
CA ASN A 170 -25.50 14.36 17.63
C ASN A 170 -26.58 14.82 18.64
N ALA A 171 -27.55 13.95 18.97
CA ALA A 171 -28.58 14.25 19.96
C ALA A 171 -28.07 14.13 21.41
N ASN A 172 -27.15 13.19 21.68
CA ASN A 172 -26.54 12.98 23.01
C ASN A 172 -25.35 13.90 23.33
N GLN A 173 -25.06 14.90 22.48
CA GLN A 173 -24.00 15.92 22.71
C GLN A 173 -24.55 17.31 23.04
N LYS A 174 -25.85 17.43 23.34
CA LYS A 174 -26.47 18.61 23.96
C LYS A 174 -26.83 18.31 25.41
#